data_AF-A0AAU1C2P5-F1
#
_entry.id   AF-A0AAU1C2P5-F1
#
_cell.length_a   1.000
_cell.length_b   1.000
_cell.length_c   1.000
_cell.angle_alpha   90.00
_cell.angle_beta   90.00
_cell.angle_gamma   90.00
#
_symmetry.space_group_name_H-M   'P 1'
#
loop_
_entity.id
_entity.type
_entity.pdbx_description
1 polymer ?
#
loop_
_entity_poly.entity_id
_entity_poly.type
_entity_poly.pdbx_seq_one_letter_code
_entity_poly.pdbx_strand_id
1 'polypeptide(L)'
;MTRRPRKGMRRRFTTLACSFVLAAAGLFTLAGPAQASSTMSVSSASVPAGGTFTISFTATRDFDSSRSGMGFFAGSSSLGSLDSFTTVVSCNGPVAGPCATLAGLGYIVPTGPVPVGTTVSGSLTLRVNAGTPAGSFAVRYQFDGEATATGPTVTVTASPADQITALHALVDSFGLPAGTQNSLDAKLQDALTAVNNNQTAAACTALTDFINEVNAQDGKKIPTDQAQQLRTSATAIQTNLGC
;
A
#
# COMPACT_ATOMS: atom_id res chain seq x y z
N MET A 1 38.83 76.46 19.27
CA MET A 1 38.98 77.13 20.58
C MET A 1 37.70 77.95 20.77
N THR A 2 36.86 77.81 21.78
CA THR A 2 37.15 77.76 23.22
C THR A 2 35.92 77.22 23.94
N ARG A 3 36.11 76.23 24.82
CA ARG A 3 35.13 75.73 25.79
C ARG A 3 34.64 76.85 26.72
N ARG A 4 33.38 76.80 27.19
CA ARG A 4 33.01 77.07 28.60
C ARG A 4 31.62 76.50 28.98
N PRO A 5 31.37 76.24 30.29
CA PRO A 5 30.67 75.04 30.76
C PRO A 5 29.56 75.30 31.82
N ARG A 6 29.11 74.20 32.45
CA ARG A 6 28.38 74.04 33.75
C ARG A 6 26.86 74.22 33.70
N LYS A 7 26.04 73.60 34.55
CA LYS A 7 26.06 72.46 35.52
C LYS A 7 24.75 72.69 36.27
N GLY A 8 23.83 71.73 36.31
CA GLY A 8 22.53 71.96 36.96
C GLY A 8 21.73 70.69 37.21
N MET A 9 22.27 69.82 38.06
CA MET A 9 21.58 68.66 38.62
C MET A 9 20.57 69.12 39.67
N ARG A 10 19.27 68.85 39.46
CA ARG A 10 18.27 68.78 40.53
C ARG A 10 17.34 67.59 40.28
N ARG A 11 17.50 66.58 41.14
CA ARG A 11 16.54 65.50 41.35
C ARG A 11 15.31 66.06 42.04
N ARG A 12 14.11 65.68 41.58
CA ARG A 12 12.94 65.48 42.45
C ARG A 12 12.20 64.22 42.01
N PHE A 13 12.07 63.33 42.99
CA PHE A 13 11.24 62.13 43.02
C PHE A 13 9.77 62.50 43.18
N THR A 14 8.87 61.82 42.48
CA THR A 14 7.44 61.49 42.76
C THR A 14 6.74 61.26 41.41
N THR A 15 5.79 60.35 41.15
CA THR A 15 5.19 59.18 41.80
C THR A 15 4.42 58.46 40.67
N LEU A 16 4.25 57.15 40.81
CA LEU A 16 3.37 56.23 40.08
C LEU A 16 2.31 56.83 39.12
N ALA A 17 2.28 56.31 37.90
CA ALA A 17 1.04 55.93 37.24
C ALA A 17 1.30 54.70 36.36
N CYS A 18 0.68 53.59 36.78
CA CYS A 18 0.70 52.30 36.15
C CYS A 18 -0.14 52.38 34.86
N SER A 19 0.50 52.30 33.69
CA SER A 19 -0.20 52.16 32.41
C SER A 19 0.11 50.78 31.86
N PHE A 20 -0.88 49.88 32.01
CA PHE A 20 -0.96 48.61 31.29
C PHE A 20 -0.85 48.89 29.79
N VAL A 21 0.29 48.58 29.19
CA VAL A 21 0.41 48.45 27.74
C VAL A 21 -0.17 47.09 27.38
N LEU A 22 -1.38 47.10 26.82
CA LEU A 22 -1.96 45.94 26.13
C LEU A 22 -1.03 45.61 24.96
N ALA A 23 -0.20 44.58 25.10
CA ALA A 23 0.49 43.97 23.99
C ALA A 23 -0.56 43.22 23.15
N ALA A 24 -1.06 43.86 22.09
CA ALA A 24 -1.78 43.18 21.04
C ALA A 24 -0.79 42.27 20.31
N ALA A 25 -0.62 41.06 20.81
CA ALA A 25 0.02 39.97 20.08
C ALA A 25 -0.89 39.65 18.89
N GLY A 26 -0.65 40.33 17.76
CA GLY A 26 -1.17 39.88 16.48
C GLY A 26 -0.64 38.48 16.24
N LEU A 27 -1.51 37.48 16.38
CA LEU A 27 -1.27 36.17 15.80
C LEU A 27 -1.17 36.37 14.29
N PHE A 28 0.05 36.57 13.80
CA PHE A 28 0.39 36.16 12.45
C PHE A 28 0.30 34.64 12.46
N THR A 29 -0.87 34.12 12.10
CA THR A 29 -0.94 32.78 11.54
C THR A 29 -0.11 32.83 10.27
N LEU A 30 1.13 32.37 10.35
CA LEU A 30 1.82 31.87 9.18
C LEU A 30 0.95 30.73 8.68
N ALA A 31 0.06 31.03 7.73
CA ALA A 31 -0.48 30.00 6.87
C ALA A 31 0.76 29.30 6.32
N GLY A 32 1.02 28.08 6.79
CA GLY A 32 1.93 27.18 6.08
C GLY A 32 1.47 27.12 4.62
N PRO A 33 2.35 26.77 3.67
CA PRO A 33 1.90 26.56 2.30
C PRO A 33 0.68 25.67 2.37
N ALA A 34 -0.46 26.16 1.87
CA ALA A 34 -1.67 25.38 1.78
C ALA A 34 -1.28 24.12 1.01
N GLN A 35 -1.04 23.04 1.73
CA GLN A 35 -0.79 21.75 1.11
C GLN A 35 -2.14 21.38 0.55
N ALA A 36 -2.23 21.20 -0.76
CA ALA A 36 -3.37 20.63 -1.46
C ALA A 36 -4.04 19.62 -0.54
N SER A 37 -5.34 19.83 -0.26
CA SER A 37 -6.14 18.87 0.50
C SER A 37 -6.41 17.66 -0.39
N SER A 38 -5.34 16.96 -0.73
CA SER A 38 -5.35 15.73 -1.48
C SER A 38 -5.53 14.60 -0.48
N THR A 39 -6.74 14.08 -0.41
CA THR A 39 -7.02 12.88 0.37
C THR A 39 -6.94 11.68 -0.55
N MET A 40 -6.21 10.65 -0.09
CA MET A 40 -6.00 9.41 -0.80
C MET A 40 -6.37 8.25 0.10
N SER A 41 -7.18 7.32 -0.41
CA SER A 41 -7.57 6.12 0.32
C SER A 41 -7.54 4.91 -0.61
N VAL A 42 -7.41 3.72 -0.01
CA VAL A 42 -7.51 2.44 -0.71
C VAL A 42 -8.61 1.62 -0.07
N SER A 43 -9.39 0.89 -0.87
CA SER A 43 -10.48 0.04 -0.38
C SER A 43 -9.97 -1.14 0.46
N SER A 44 -8.72 -1.56 0.24
CA SER A 44 -8.02 -2.53 1.07
C SER A 44 -6.53 -2.24 1.07
N ALA A 45 -5.90 -2.39 2.25
CA ALA A 45 -4.44 -2.33 2.40
C ALA A 45 -3.77 -3.70 2.17
N SER A 46 -4.54 -4.78 2.04
CA SER A 46 -4.05 -6.14 1.80
C SER A 46 -4.86 -6.79 0.68
N VAL A 47 -4.19 -7.22 -0.39
CA VAL A 47 -4.83 -7.71 -1.61
C VAL A 47 -4.09 -8.95 -2.10
N PRO A 48 -4.75 -10.09 -2.28
CA PRO A 48 -4.09 -11.26 -2.89
C PRO A 48 -3.81 -11.01 -4.38
N ALA A 49 -2.83 -11.72 -4.94
CA ALA A 49 -2.68 -11.78 -6.39
C ALA A 49 -3.99 -12.27 -7.05
N GLY A 50 -4.39 -11.63 -8.16
CA GLY A 50 -5.71 -11.82 -8.79
C GLY A 50 -6.84 -10.99 -8.15
N GLY A 51 -6.65 -10.51 -6.92
CA GLY A 51 -7.57 -9.63 -6.21
C GLY A 51 -7.61 -8.21 -6.78
N THR A 52 -8.63 -7.45 -6.37
CA THR A 52 -8.81 -6.06 -6.79
C THR A 52 -8.81 -5.11 -5.60
N PHE A 53 -8.31 -3.90 -5.82
CA PHE A 53 -8.45 -2.79 -4.88
C PHE A 53 -8.79 -1.50 -5.63
N THR A 54 -9.45 -0.59 -4.95
CA THR A 54 -9.81 0.72 -5.49
C THR A 54 -9.05 1.80 -4.76
N ILE A 55 -8.36 2.64 -5.53
CA ILE A 55 -7.77 3.88 -5.06
C ILE A 55 -8.81 4.97 -5.25
N SER A 56 -9.15 5.69 -4.19
CA SER A 56 -10.08 6.83 -4.22
C SER A 56 -9.34 8.10 -3.84
N PHE A 57 -9.54 9.15 -4.64
CA PHE A 57 -8.88 10.44 -4.44
C PHE A 57 -9.90 11.58 -4.40
N THR A 58 -9.55 12.60 -3.65
CA THR A 58 -10.10 13.95 -3.76
C THR A 58 -8.92 14.90 -3.72
N ALA A 59 -8.80 15.78 -4.71
CA ALA A 59 -7.67 16.70 -4.85
C ALA A 59 -8.17 18.09 -5.22
N THR A 60 -7.54 19.11 -4.64
CA THR A 60 -7.78 20.52 -4.98
C THR A 60 -6.58 21.01 -5.77
N ARG A 61 -6.84 21.72 -6.86
CA ARG A 61 -5.77 22.30 -7.66
C ARG A 61 -5.27 23.59 -7.02
N ASP A 62 -3.99 23.64 -6.66
CA ASP A 62 -3.42 24.80 -5.98
C ASP A 62 -2.70 25.78 -6.91
N PHE A 63 -2.30 25.33 -8.11
CA PHE A 63 -1.61 26.17 -9.08
C PHE A 63 -2.05 25.90 -10.53
N ASP A 64 -1.81 26.88 -11.38
CA ASP A 64 -2.15 26.76 -12.80
C ASP A 64 -1.16 25.82 -13.51
N SER A 65 -1.70 24.89 -14.28
CA SER A 65 -0.92 23.87 -14.99
C SER A 65 -1.66 23.46 -16.26
N SER A 66 -0.91 23.35 -17.35
CA SER A 66 -1.43 22.84 -18.62
C SER A 66 -1.60 21.31 -18.62
N ARG A 67 -1.17 20.62 -17.55
CA ARG A 67 -1.37 19.17 -17.41
C ARG A 67 -2.76 18.89 -16.83
N SER A 68 -3.31 17.77 -17.28
CA SER A 68 -4.60 17.24 -16.86
C SER A 68 -4.46 15.76 -16.56
N GLY A 69 -4.74 15.38 -15.31
CA GLY A 69 -4.88 14.01 -14.87
C GLY A 69 -4.39 13.80 -13.44
N MET A 70 -4.92 12.76 -12.82
CA MET A 70 -4.36 12.20 -11.59
C MET A 70 -3.51 10.99 -11.92
N GLY A 71 -2.20 11.11 -11.80
CA GLY A 71 -1.23 10.04 -11.98
C GLY A 71 -1.10 9.18 -10.72
N PHE A 72 -1.02 7.86 -10.92
CA PHE A 72 -0.82 6.85 -9.89
C PHE A 72 0.37 5.95 -10.24
N PHE A 73 1.25 5.73 -9.27
CA PHE A 73 2.48 4.97 -9.42
C PHE A 73 2.74 4.10 -8.20
N ALA A 74 3.58 3.09 -8.37
CA ALA A 74 4.13 2.35 -7.26
C ALA A 74 5.36 3.10 -6.73
N GLY A 75 5.44 3.29 -5.42
CA GLY A 75 6.68 3.67 -4.75
C GLY A 75 7.74 2.57 -4.88
N SER A 76 8.94 2.83 -4.36
CA SER A 76 10.03 1.85 -4.35
C SER A 76 9.52 0.50 -3.82
N SER A 77 9.38 -0.47 -4.72
CA SER A 77 8.81 -1.78 -4.45
C SER A 77 9.63 -2.85 -5.17
N SER A 78 9.62 -4.07 -4.63
CA SER A 78 10.16 -5.25 -5.31
C SER A 78 9.28 -5.71 -6.48
N LEU A 79 8.08 -5.15 -6.62
CA LEU A 79 7.08 -5.53 -7.63
C LEU A 79 7.25 -4.78 -8.97
N GLY A 80 8.10 -3.75 -8.99
CA GLY A 80 8.33 -2.92 -10.18
C GLY A 80 7.42 -1.70 -10.25
N SER A 81 7.04 -1.32 -11.47
CA SER A 81 6.12 -0.20 -11.74
C SER A 81 4.67 -0.62 -11.54
N LEU A 82 3.75 0.32 -11.30
CA LEU A 82 2.36 -0.06 -10.97
C LEU A 82 1.69 -0.84 -12.11
N ASP A 83 2.00 -0.49 -13.35
CA ASP A 83 1.49 -1.16 -14.55
C ASP A 83 2.15 -2.52 -14.85
N SER A 84 3.29 -2.86 -14.22
CA SER A 84 3.94 -4.16 -14.44
C SER A 84 3.26 -5.30 -13.70
N PHE A 85 2.59 -5.01 -12.57
CA PHE A 85 1.96 -6.03 -11.73
C PHE A 85 0.45 -5.81 -11.51
N THR A 86 -0.16 -4.82 -12.16
CA THR A 86 -1.61 -4.62 -12.10
C THR A 86 -2.22 -4.42 -13.48
N THR A 87 -3.55 -4.46 -13.55
CA THR A 87 -4.35 -4.11 -14.72
C THR A 87 -5.55 -3.25 -14.31
N VAL A 88 -5.95 -2.29 -15.17
CA VAL A 88 -7.11 -1.43 -14.91
C VAL A 88 -8.40 -2.23 -15.04
N VAL A 89 -9.22 -2.22 -13.99
CA VAL A 89 -10.58 -2.81 -13.97
C VAL A 89 -11.63 -1.74 -14.24
N SER A 90 -11.53 -0.61 -13.55
CA SER A 90 -12.41 0.53 -13.78
C SER A 90 -11.71 1.85 -13.46
N CYS A 91 -12.14 2.89 -14.16
CA CYS A 91 -11.59 4.23 -14.07
C CYS A 91 -12.76 5.21 -14.00
N ASN A 92 -12.81 6.00 -12.94
CA ASN A 92 -13.86 7.00 -12.75
C ASN A 92 -13.20 8.34 -12.43
N GLY A 93 -13.18 9.24 -13.42
CA GLY A 93 -12.67 10.59 -13.28
C GLY A 93 -13.77 11.65 -13.35
N PRO A 94 -13.43 12.91 -13.06
CA PRO A 94 -14.32 14.06 -13.29
C PRO A 94 -14.80 14.20 -14.74
N VAL A 95 -14.00 13.71 -15.69
CA VAL A 95 -14.36 13.66 -17.11
C VAL A 95 -14.49 12.21 -17.56
N ALA A 96 -15.45 11.96 -18.46
CA ALA A 96 -15.64 10.63 -19.03
C ALA A 96 -14.45 10.25 -19.93
N GLY A 97 -13.91 9.05 -19.74
CA GLY A 97 -12.84 8.51 -20.56
C GLY A 97 -12.11 7.36 -19.86
N PRO A 98 -11.36 6.54 -20.63
CA PRO A 98 -10.53 5.51 -20.06
C PRO A 98 -9.32 6.12 -19.33
N CYS A 99 -8.79 5.39 -18.35
CA CYS A 99 -7.48 5.70 -17.79
C CYS A 99 -6.40 5.48 -18.85
N ALA A 100 -5.40 6.35 -18.87
CA ALA A 100 -4.22 6.13 -19.70
C ALA A 100 -3.21 5.27 -18.94
N THR A 101 -2.60 4.30 -19.63
CA THR A 101 -1.46 3.54 -19.10
C THR A 101 -0.17 4.22 -19.53
N LEU A 102 0.68 4.55 -18.56
CA LEU A 102 2.05 4.98 -18.77
C LEU A 102 2.97 3.78 -18.62
N ALA A 103 3.37 3.18 -19.75
CA ALA A 103 4.19 1.98 -19.77
C ALA A 103 5.48 2.16 -18.93
N GLY A 104 5.72 1.23 -18.01
CA GLY A 104 6.85 1.23 -17.08
C GLY A 104 6.71 2.20 -15.90
N LEU A 105 5.53 2.76 -15.66
CA LEU A 105 5.26 3.70 -14.56
C LEU A 105 3.96 3.38 -13.81
N GLY A 106 2.81 3.47 -14.48
CA GLY A 106 1.51 3.37 -13.84
C GLY A 106 0.37 3.93 -14.68
N TYR A 107 -0.57 4.64 -14.06
CA TYR A 107 -1.83 5.03 -14.70
C TYR A 107 -2.17 6.50 -14.49
N ILE A 108 -2.97 7.06 -15.39
CA ILE A 108 -3.55 8.40 -15.26
C ILE A 108 -5.07 8.31 -15.33
N VAL A 109 -5.77 8.80 -14.30
CA VAL A 109 -7.21 9.07 -14.35
C VAL A 109 -7.41 10.44 -15.00
N PRO A 110 -8.22 10.57 -16.06
CA PRO A 110 -8.44 11.86 -16.71
C PRO A 110 -9.27 12.77 -15.82
N THR A 111 -8.81 14.01 -15.63
CA THR A 111 -9.50 15.05 -14.83
C THR A 111 -9.97 16.21 -15.70
N GLY A 112 -9.47 16.31 -16.93
CA GLY A 112 -9.67 17.48 -17.79
C GLY A 112 -8.94 18.72 -17.27
N PRO A 113 -9.15 19.88 -17.88
CA PRO A 113 -8.70 21.15 -17.33
C PRO A 113 -9.43 21.41 -16.01
N VAL A 114 -8.68 21.50 -14.91
CA VAL A 114 -9.22 21.84 -13.60
C VAL A 114 -8.82 23.28 -13.28
N PRO A 115 -9.75 24.20 -12.95
CA PRO A 115 -9.36 25.55 -12.53
C PRO A 115 -8.69 25.55 -11.16
N VAL A 116 -7.79 26.51 -10.91
CA VAL A 116 -7.18 26.72 -9.59
C VAL A 116 -8.28 26.94 -8.53
N GLY A 117 -8.12 26.32 -7.36
CA GLY A 117 -9.09 26.33 -6.26
C GLY A 117 -10.24 25.33 -6.43
N THR A 118 -10.30 24.59 -7.54
CA THR A 118 -11.35 23.60 -7.77
C THR A 118 -10.94 22.25 -7.18
N THR A 119 -11.86 21.64 -6.43
CA THR A 119 -11.73 20.27 -5.93
C THR A 119 -12.37 19.30 -6.91
N VAL A 120 -11.66 18.21 -7.20
CA VAL A 120 -12.13 17.10 -8.02
C VAL A 120 -11.92 15.78 -7.31
N SER A 121 -12.76 14.80 -7.64
CA SER A 121 -12.68 13.45 -7.07
C SER A 121 -12.80 12.39 -8.14
N GLY A 122 -12.29 11.21 -7.84
CA GLY A 122 -12.38 10.07 -8.72
C GLY A 122 -11.87 8.79 -8.06
N SER A 123 -11.86 7.72 -8.84
CA SER A 123 -11.34 6.43 -8.41
C SER A 123 -10.70 5.64 -9.55
N LEU A 124 -9.75 4.78 -9.17
CA LEU A 124 -9.07 3.84 -10.04
C LEU A 124 -9.12 2.46 -9.37
N THR A 125 -9.80 1.52 -10.00
CA THR A 125 -9.83 0.13 -9.56
C THR A 125 -8.82 -0.67 -10.36
N LEU A 126 -7.90 -1.30 -9.64
CA LEU A 126 -6.83 -2.13 -10.19
C LEU A 126 -7.04 -3.57 -9.76
N ARG A 127 -6.72 -4.50 -10.66
CA ARG A 127 -6.51 -5.91 -10.35
C ARG A 127 -5.02 -6.15 -10.21
N VAL A 128 -4.59 -6.78 -9.13
CA VAL A 128 -3.24 -7.34 -9.04
C VAL A 128 -3.18 -8.53 -9.98
N ASN A 129 -2.21 -8.57 -10.89
CA ASN A 129 -2.10 -9.64 -11.88
C ASN A 129 -1.91 -10.99 -11.18
N ALA A 130 -2.50 -12.05 -11.72
CA ALA A 130 -2.27 -13.40 -11.22
C ALA A 130 -0.77 -13.73 -11.29
N GLY A 131 -0.23 -14.39 -10.25
CA GLY A 131 1.20 -14.70 -10.15
C GLY A 131 2.10 -13.52 -9.75
N THR A 132 1.53 -12.36 -9.39
CA THR A 132 2.31 -11.29 -8.77
C THR A 132 2.88 -11.80 -7.43
N PRO A 133 4.20 -11.77 -7.21
CA PRO A 133 4.79 -12.18 -5.94
C PRO A 133 4.27 -11.36 -4.76
N ALA A 134 4.38 -11.91 -3.56
CA ALA A 134 4.11 -11.15 -2.35
C ALA A 134 5.07 -9.94 -2.24
N GLY A 135 4.55 -8.81 -1.80
CA GLY A 135 5.34 -7.59 -1.66
C GLY A 135 4.47 -6.41 -1.26
N SER A 136 5.08 -5.29 -0.93
CA SER A 136 4.35 -4.06 -0.56
C SER A 136 4.83 -2.89 -1.41
N PHE A 137 3.92 -1.96 -1.68
CA PHE A 137 4.22 -0.70 -2.35
C PHE A 137 3.41 0.42 -1.72
N ALA A 138 4.01 1.61 -1.65
CA ALA A 138 3.25 2.83 -1.35
C ALA A 138 2.59 3.33 -2.63
N VAL A 139 1.31 3.69 -2.57
CA VAL A 139 0.65 4.37 -3.70
C VAL A 139 1.23 5.78 -3.79
N ARG A 140 1.99 6.06 -4.83
CA ARG A 140 2.46 7.41 -5.14
C ARG A 140 1.48 8.07 -6.10
N TYR A 141 1.25 9.36 -5.92
CA TYR A 141 0.30 10.08 -6.76
C TYR A 141 0.82 11.47 -7.13
N GLN A 142 0.35 11.96 -8.27
CA GLN A 142 0.64 13.28 -8.78
C GLN A 142 -0.61 13.83 -9.46
N PHE A 143 -1.15 14.92 -8.93
CA PHE A 143 -2.22 15.64 -9.60
C PHE A 143 -1.61 16.64 -10.57
N ASP A 144 -2.06 16.74 -11.82
CA ASP A 144 -1.84 17.89 -12.71
C ASP A 144 -0.41 18.49 -12.77
N GLY A 145 0.63 17.68 -12.57
CA GLY A 145 2.04 18.12 -12.57
C GLY A 145 2.61 18.60 -11.23
N GLU A 146 1.86 18.48 -10.12
CA GLU A 146 2.34 18.74 -8.76
C GLU A 146 3.53 17.84 -8.39
N ALA A 147 4.21 18.15 -7.27
CA ALA A 147 5.19 17.23 -6.72
C ALA A 147 4.53 15.88 -6.40
N THR A 148 5.22 14.78 -6.68
CA THR A 148 4.68 13.46 -6.34
C THR A 148 4.59 13.30 -4.83
N ALA A 149 3.41 12.95 -4.34
CA ALA A 149 3.14 12.66 -2.94
C ALA A 149 3.03 11.13 -2.70
N THR A 150 3.15 10.74 -1.44
CA THR A 150 3.04 9.35 -0.99
C THR A 150 1.72 9.17 -0.24
N GLY A 151 0.91 8.23 -0.71
CA GLY A 151 -0.36 7.83 -0.12
C GLY A 151 -0.25 6.54 0.70
N PRO A 152 -1.38 5.82 0.87
CA PRO A 152 -1.42 4.56 1.62
C PRO A 152 -0.50 3.47 1.04
N THR A 153 -0.05 2.58 1.92
CA THR A 153 0.66 1.35 1.53
C THR A 153 -0.33 0.22 1.25
N VAL A 154 -0.11 -0.50 0.16
CA VAL A 154 -0.83 -1.73 -0.19
C VAL A 154 0.16 -2.90 -0.16
N THR A 155 -0.26 -3.99 0.46
CA THR A 155 0.47 -5.25 0.51
C THR A 155 -0.21 -6.27 -0.40
N VAL A 156 0.54 -6.76 -1.38
CA VAL A 156 0.20 -7.94 -2.16
C VAL A 156 0.55 -9.17 -1.34
N THR A 157 -0.46 -10.00 -1.05
CA THR A 157 -0.25 -11.27 -0.35
C THR A 157 0.03 -12.40 -1.34
N ALA A 158 0.79 -13.39 -0.89
CA ALA A 158 1.10 -14.58 -1.68
C ALA A 158 -0.19 -15.29 -2.12
N SER A 159 -0.24 -15.74 -3.37
CA SER A 159 -1.36 -16.53 -3.86
C SER A 159 -1.34 -17.92 -3.20
N PRO A 160 -2.49 -18.63 -3.12
CA PRO A 160 -2.50 -20.02 -2.67
C PRO A 160 -1.54 -20.92 -3.46
N ALA A 161 -1.37 -20.70 -4.76
CA ALA A 161 -0.43 -21.44 -5.59
C ALA A 161 1.04 -21.20 -5.16
N ASP A 162 1.41 -19.95 -4.88
CA ASP A 162 2.75 -19.61 -4.38
C ASP A 162 3.00 -20.24 -3.01
N GLN A 163 1.99 -20.23 -2.14
CA GLN A 163 2.09 -20.83 -0.80
C GLN A 163 2.21 -22.36 -0.88
N ILE A 164 1.49 -23.03 -1.79
CA ILE A 164 1.64 -24.47 -2.04
C ILE A 164 3.04 -24.78 -2.57
N THR A 165 3.56 -23.96 -3.49
CA THR A 165 4.92 -24.12 -4.02
C THR A 165 5.97 -23.96 -2.91
N ALA A 166 5.80 -22.98 -2.02
CA ALA A 166 6.67 -22.79 -0.86
C ALA A 166 6.57 -23.96 0.13
N LEU A 167 5.37 -24.53 0.33
CA LEU A 167 5.17 -25.72 1.14
C LEU A 167 5.84 -26.95 0.52
N HIS A 168 5.80 -27.10 -0.80
CA HIS A 168 6.52 -28.17 -1.51
C HIS A 168 8.04 -28.07 -1.26
N ALA A 169 8.61 -26.87 -1.44
CA ALA A 169 10.03 -26.63 -1.17
C ALA A 169 10.40 -26.89 0.30
N LEU A 170 9.48 -26.64 1.24
CA LEU A 170 9.67 -26.96 2.65
C LEU A 170 9.72 -28.47 2.87
N VAL A 171 8.82 -29.25 2.26
CA VAL A 171 8.84 -30.72 2.31
C VAL A 171 10.17 -31.25 1.75
N ASP A 172 10.59 -30.77 0.57
CA ASP A 172 11.87 -31.13 -0.06
C ASP A 172 13.08 -30.89 0.87
N SER A 173 13.03 -29.81 1.66
CA SER A 173 14.13 -29.43 2.56
C SER A 173 14.33 -30.37 3.75
N PHE A 174 13.32 -31.18 4.09
CA PHE A 174 13.35 -32.05 5.28
C PHE A 174 14.06 -33.38 5.07
N GLY A 175 14.36 -33.75 3.81
CA GLY A 175 15.08 -34.99 3.51
C GLY A 175 14.34 -36.25 4.00
N LEU A 176 13.02 -36.27 3.82
CA LEU A 176 12.16 -37.35 4.31
C LEU A 176 12.41 -38.68 3.57
N PRO A 177 12.02 -39.83 4.15
CA PRO A 177 12.07 -41.11 3.44
C PRO A 177 11.29 -41.04 2.13
N ALA A 178 11.86 -41.59 1.04
CA ALA A 178 11.33 -41.43 -0.32
C ALA A 178 9.82 -41.73 -0.47
N GLY A 179 9.31 -42.76 0.20
CA GLY A 179 7.88 -43.08 0.16
C GLY A 179 7.00 -42.02 0.82
N THR A 180 7.46 -41.40 1.91
CA THR A 180 6.76 -40.29 2.57
C THR A 180 6.83 -39.02 1.71
N GLN A 181 8.03 -38.69 1.22
CA GLN A 181 8.26 -37.56 0.32
C GLN A 181 7.32 -37.61 -0.89
N ASN A 182 7.36 -38.71 -1.65
CA ASN A 182 6.53 -38.88 -2.85
C ASN A 182 5.02 -38.79 -2.55
N SER A 183 4.57 -39.29 -1.38
CA SER A 183 3.16 -39.22 -0.98
C SER A 183 2.71 -37.79 -0.66
N LEU A 184 3.59 -36.99 -0.04
CA LEU A 184 3.33 -35.59 0.28
C LEU A 184 3.37 -34.72 -0.99
N ASP A 185 4.40 -34.89 -1.82
CA ASP A 185 4.59 -34.14 -3.06
C ASP A 185 3.42 -34.35 -4.03
N ALA A 186 2.95 -35.59 -4.17
CA ALA A 186 1.77 -35.89 -4.99
C ALA A 186 0.53 -35.09 -4.55
N LYS A 187 0.29 -34.99 -3.25
CA LYS A 187 -0.87 -34.24 -2.71
C LYS A 187 -0.73 -32.74 -2.89
N LEU A 188 0.49 -32.21 -2.74
CA LEU A 188 0.76 -30.79 -3.01
C LEU A 188 0.62 -30.48 -4.51
N GLN A 189 1.05 -31.38 -5.38
CA GLN A 189 0.89 -31.25 -6.83
C GLN A 189 -0.60 -31.31 -7.24
N ASP A 190 -1.39 -32.19 -6.62
CA ASP A 190 -2.85 -32.24 -6.81
C ASP A 190 -3.50 -30.92 -6.37
N ALA A 191 -3.13 -30.40 -5.19
CA ALA A 191 -3.62 -29.12 -4.70
C ALA A 191 -3.25 -27.95 -5.63
N LEU A 192 -1.99 -27.90 -6.09
CA LEU A 192 -1.52 -26.86 -7.02
C LEU A 192 -2.27 -26.92 -8.36
N THR A 193 -2.46 -28.12 -8.90
CA THR A 193 -3.21 -28.35 -10.13
C THR A 193 -4.66 -27.89 -9.98
N ALA A 194 -5.30 -28.21 -8.85
CA ALA A 194 -6.66 -27.77 -8.54
C ALA A 194 -6.76 -26.24 -8.42
N VAL A 195 -5.82 -25.58 -7.73
CA VAL A 195 -5.77 -24.11 -7.62
C VAL A 195 -5.63 -23.46 -9.01
N ASN A 196 -4.71 -23.94 -9.83
CA ASN A 196 -4.49 -23.40 -11.19
C ASN A 196 -5.71 -23.59 -12.11
N ASN A 197 -6.52 -24.62 -11.87
CA ASN A 197 -7.76 -24.88 -12.57
C ASN A 197 -8.99 -24.20 -11.93
N ASN A 198 -8.80 -23.35 -10.92
CA ASN A 198 -9.88 -22.70 -10.14
C ASN A 198 -10.84 -23.70 -9.46
N GLN A 199 -10.35 -24.88 -9.10
CA GLN A 199 -11.10 -25.94 -8.44
C GLN A 199 -10.89 -25.90 -6.92
N THR A 200 -11.36 -24.84 -6.26
CA THR A 200 -11.12 -24.59 -4.82
C THR A 200 -11.48 -25.78 -3.93
N ALA A 201 -12.63 -26.43 -4.16
CA ALA A 201 -13.05 -27.60 -3.38
C ALA A 201 -12.06 -28.78 -3.50
N ALA A 202 -11.56 -29.05 -4.72
CA ALA A 202 -10.56 -30.10 -4.94
C ALA A 202 -9.21 -29.75 -4.28
N ALA A 203 -8.82 -28.47 -4.31
CA ALA A 203 -7.63 -28.00 -3.62
C ALA A 203 -7.76 -28.18 -2.09
N CYS A 204 -8.91 -27.85 -1.51
CA CYS A 204 -9.20 -28.06 -0.08
C CYS A 204 -9.11 -29.54 0.31
N THR A 205 -9.65 -30.44 -0.52
CA THR A 205 -9.56 -31.90 -0.30
C THR A 205 -8.11 -32.36 -0.34
N ALA A 206 -7.34 -31.99 -1.36
CA ALA A 206 -5.93 -32.37 -1.48
C ALA A 206 -5.07 -31.87 -0.29
N LEU A 207 -5.29 -30.65 0.18
CA LEU A 207 -4.62 -30.12 1.38
C LEU A 207 -5.05 -30.84 2.67
N THR A 208 -6.30 -31.28 2.76
CA THR A 208 -6.79 -32.10 3.89
C THR A 208 -6.09 -33.46 3.89
N ASP A 209 -5.97 -34.09 2.73
CA ASP A 209 -5.26 -35.36 2.57
C ASP A 209 -3.78 -35.21 2.91
N PHE A 210 -3.16 -34.07 2.55
CA PHE A 210 -1.79 -33.75 2.94
C PHE A 210 -1.64 -33.68 4.46
N ILE A 211 -2.53 -32.93 5.14
CA ILE A 211 -2.54 -32.82 6.61
C ILE A 211 -2.74 -34.20 7.27
N ASN A 212 -3.63 -35.03 6.73
CA ASN A 212 -3.89 -36.37 7.23
C ASN A 212 -2.65 -37.28 7.13
N GLU A 213 -1.91 -37.23 6.01
CA GLU A 213 -0.65 -37.95 5.87
C GLU A 213 0.40 -37.44 6.86
N VAL A 214 0.55 -36.11 7.00
CA VAL A 214 1.48 -35.51 7.99
C VAL A 214 1.15 -36.00 9.40
N ASN A 215 -0.13 -36.02 9.79
CA ASN A 215 -0.57 -36.54 11.08
C ASN A 215 -0.28 -38.03 11.24
N ALA A 216 -0.47 -38.82 10.19
CA ALA A 216 -0.21 -40.25 10.24
C ALA A 216 1.29 -40.57 10.44
N GLN A 217 2.18 -39.70 9.93
CA GLN A 217 3.64 -39.86 10.00
C GLN A 217 4.32 -39.09 11.14
N ASP A 218 3.60 -38.23 11.86
CA ASP A 218 4.10 -37.44 13.00
C ASP A 218 4.74 -38.36 14.07
N GLY A 219 5.99 -38.06 14.44
CA GLY A 219 6.78 -38.82 15.40
C GLY A 219 7.25 -40.19 14.89
N LYS A 220 6.89 -40.56 13.66
CA LYS A 220 7.32 -41.80 13.00
C LYS A 220 8.38 -41.49 11.95
N LYS A 221 7.93 -41.04 10.77
CA LYS A 221 8.77 -40.73 9.62
C LYS A 221 9.00 -39.23 9.46
N ILE A 222 8.18 -38.41 10.12
CA ILE A 222 8.32 -36.96 10.16
C ILE A 222 8.54 -36.57 11.63
N PRO A 223 9.66 -35.93 11.98
CA PRO A 223 9.87 -35.27 13.26
C PRO A 223 8.69 -34.36 13.65
N THR A 224 8.30 -34.36 14.92
CA THR A 224 7.08 -33.66 15.37
C THR A 224 7.12 -32.15 15.15
N ASP A 225 8.29 -31.54 15.25
CA ASP A 225 8.51 -30.13 14.92
C ASP A 225 8.31 -29.85 13.42
N GLN A 226 8.83 -30.70 12.54
CA GLN A 226 8.61 -30.62 11.10
C GLN A 226 7.13 -30.85 10.75
N ALA A 227 6.49 -31.86 11.35
CA ALA A 227 5.06 -32.13 11.15
C ALA A 227 4.20 -30.91 11.55
N GLN A 228 4.55 -30.24 12.65
CA GLN A 228 3.87 -29.03 13.07
C GLN A 228 4.05 -27.87 12.07
N GLN A 229 5.25 -27.71 11.49
CA GLN A 229 5.50 -26.69 10.45
C GLN A 229 4.67 -26.95 9.19
N LEU A 230 4.59 -28.21 8.74
CA LEU A 230 3.79 -28.60 7.57
C LEU A 230 2.30 -28.35 7.79
N ARG A 231 1.76 -28.76 8.94
CA ARG A 231 0.36 -28.50 9.31
C ARG A 231 0.04 -27.02 9.33
N THR A 232 0.87 -26.22 10.02
CA THR A 232 0.65 -24.78 10.14
C THR A 232 0.60 -24.12 8.77
N SER A 233 1.53 -24.49 7.88
CA SER A 233 1.58 -23.97 6.52
C SER A 233 0.36 -24.39 5.69
N ALA A 234 -0.01 -25.68 5.72
CA ALA A 234 -1.18 -26.19 4.99
C ALA A 234 -2.50 -25.57 5.47
N THR A 235 -2.69 -25.38 6.78
CA THR A 235 -3.88 -24.73 7.35
C THR A 235 -3.97 -23.25 6.96
N ALA A 236 -2.83 -22.55 6.88
CA ALA A 236 -2.81 -21.17 6.38
C ALA A 236 -3.26 -21.08 4.92
N ILE A 237 -2.83 -22.04 4.08
CA ILE A 237 -3.27 -22.14 2.68
C ILE A 237 -4.77 -22.42 2.60
N GLN A 238 -5.29 -23.37 3.40
CA GLN A 238 -6.71 -23.67 3.47
C GLN A 238 -7.53 -22.41 3.84
N THR A 239 -7.08 -21.64 4.83
CA THR A 239 -7.72 -20.38 5.21
C THR A 239 -7.73 -19.37 4.06
N ASN A 240 -6.63 -19.27 3.30
CA ASN A 240 -6.53 -18.35 2.14
C ASN A 240 -7.42 -18.80 0.96
N LEU A 241 -7.65 -20.11 0.82
CA LEU A 241 -8.57 -20.68 -0.16
C LEU A 241 -10.04 -20.57 0.23
N GLY A 242 -10.35 -20.28 1.50
CA GLY A 242 -11.72 -20.31 2.02
C GLY A 242 -12.25 -21.73 2.23
N CYS A 243 -11.36 -22.68 2.50
CA CYS A 243 -11.71 -23.88 3.25
C CYS A 243 -11.92 -23.46 4.74
#